data_AF-A0A2P7RVK4-F1
#
_entry.id   AF-A0A2P7RVK4-F1
#
_cell.length_a   1.000
_cell.length_b   1.000
_cell.length_c   1.000
_cell.angle_alpha   90.00
_cell.angle_beta   90.00
_cell.angle_gamma   90.00
#
_symmetry.space_group_name_H-M   'P 1'
#
loop_
_entity.id
_entity.type
_entity.pdbx_description
1 polymer ?
#
loop_
_entity_poly.entity_id
_entity_poly.type
_entity_poly.pdbx_seq_one_letter_code
_entity_poly.pdbx_strand_id
1 'polypeptide(L)'
;MRAGFHRAGAQAGRISGTHRSRSLPQRLAAASPPSGARGTAVVTQLFDAVVVGGGIAGTASAYYLRRQGLSVALIEQHAPAWGASGRNPGFLWLQTKAAGTAMEFSLAGRRFVEALAGELPDFGFRACGGLIIYRDEAFAEAARAFVADRAQAGCR
;
A
#
# COMPACT_ATOMS: atom_id res chain seq x y z
N MET A 1 -9.84 -47.36 12.06
CA MET A 1 -10.26 -46.12 11.37
C MET A 1 -9.10 -45.12 11.41
N ARG A 2 -8.38 -44.94 10.30
CA ARG A 2 -7.27 -43.98 10.17
C ARG A 2 -7.69 -42.92 9.15
N ALA A 3 -7.81 -41.66 9.59
CA ALA A 3 -8.04 -40.52 8.72
C ALA A 3 -6.71 -40.11 8.07
N GLY A 4 -6.69 -40.09 6.74
CA GLY A 4 -5.53 -39.67 5.95
C GLY A 4 -5.42 -38.14 5.90
N PHE A 5 -4.27 -37.62 6.33
CA PHE A 5 -3.88 -36.23 6.08
C PHE A 5 -3.25 -36.12 4.69
N HIS A 6 -3.92 -35.42 3.77
CA HIS A 6 -3.32 -35.00 2.51
C HIS A 6 -2.33 -33.86 2.76
N ARG A 7 -1.07 -34.07 2.40
CA ARG A 7 -0.06 -33.00 2.30
C ARG A 7 -0.43 -32.06 1.15
N ALA A 8 -0.88 -30.85 1.47
CA ALA A 8 -0.94 -29.76 0.51
C ALA A 8 0.50 -29.27 0.26
N GLY A 9 1.03 -29.53 -0.93
CA GLY A 9 2.31 -29.00 -1.37
C GLY A 9 2.22 -27.48 -1.48
N ALA A 10 3.16 -26.78 -0.85
CA ALA A 10 3.35 -25.35 -1.05
C ALA A 10 3.84 -25.10 -2.48
N GLN A 11 2.91 -24.82 -3.39
CA GLN A 11 3.25 -24.17 -4.66
C GLN A 11 3.52 -22.70 -4.38
N ALA A 12 4.80 -22.36 -4.26
CA ALA A 12 5.26 -21.00 -4.48
C ALA A 12 4.91 -20.62 -5.92
N GLY A 13 3.79 -19.92 -6.09
CA GLY A 13 3.40 -19.32 -7.37
C GLY A 13 4.43 -18.25 -7.74
N ARG A 14 5.46 -18.64 -8.49
CA ARG A 14 6.25 -17.69 -9.27
C ARG A 14 5.27 -17.00 -10.21
N ILE A 15 5.16 -15.68 -10.10
CA ILE A 15 4.52 -14.85 -11.13
C ILE A 15 5.48 -14.84 -12.33
N SER A 16 5.59 -15.98 -13.01
CA SER A 16 6.27 -16.13 -14.29
C SER A 16 5.32 -15.61 -15.38
N GLY A 17 5.00 -14.32 -15.30
CA GLY A 17 4.35 -13.60 -16.37
C GLY A 17 5.44 -12.83 -17.09
N THR A 18 5.95 -13.36 -18.20
CA THR A 18 6.56 -12.52 -19.22
C THR A 18 5.50 -11.50 -19.63
N HIS A 19 5.50 -10.32 -19.03
CA HIS A 19 4.96 -9.14 -19.69
C HIS A 19 5.85 -8.96 -20.91
N ARG A 20 5.56 -9.72 -21.99
CA ARG A 20 5.91 -9.26 -23.31
C ARG A 20 5.25 -7.89 -23.35
N SER A 21 6.07 -6.86 -23.36
CA SER A 21 5.73 -5.58 -23.93
C SER A 21 5.10 -5.91 -25.29
N ARG A 22 3.77 -6.11 -25.33
CA ARG A 22 3.01 -5.87 -26.53
C ARG A 22 3.29 -4.39 -26.72
N SER A 23 4.18 -4.07 -27.65
CA SER A 23 4.42 -2.72 -28.08
C SER A 23 3.05 -2.10 -28.27
N LEU A 24 2.69 -1.18 -27.37
CA LEU A 24 1.52 -0.34 -27.54
C LEU A 24 1.59 0.18 -28.97
N PRO A 25 0.50 0.09 -29.75
CA PRO A 25 0.52 0.52 -31.15
C PRO A 25 1.14 1.91 -31.20
N GLN A 26 2.23 2.02 -31.97
CA GLN A 26 2.94 3.28 -32.19
C GLN A 26 1.90 4.35 -32.52
N ARG A 27 1.92 5.45 -31.73
CA ARG A 27 1.07 6.65 -31.84
C ARG A 27 -0.04 6.53 -32.90
N LEU A 28 -1.29 6.38 -32.44
CA LEU A 28 -2.42 6.82 -33.25
C LEU A 28 -2.16 8.29 -33.60
N ALA A 29 -1.76 8.55 -34.85
CA ALA A 29 -1.61 9.90 -35.36
C ALA A 29 -2.95 10.61 -35.12
N ALA A 30 -2.90 11.77 -34.44
CA ALA A 30 -4.09 12.58 -34.26
C ALA A 30 -4.64 12.91 -35.65
N ALA A 31 -5.81 12.35 -35.99
CA ALA A 31 -6.51 12.73 -37.20
C ALA A 31 -6.74 14.25 -37.14
N SER A 32 -6.41 14.96 -38.21
CA SER A 32 -6.67 16.40 -38.28
C SER A 32 -8.17 16.62 -38.13
N PRO A 33 -8.62 17.51 -37.22
CA PRO A 33 -10.05 17.74 -37.04
C PRO A 33 -10.65 18.30 -38.35
N PRO A 34 -11.88 17.91 -38.72
CA PRO A 34 -12.55 18.48 -39.88
C PRO A 34 -12.67 20.00 -39.71
N SER A 35 -12.24 20.75 -40.74
CA SER A 35 -12.27 22.21 -40.72
C SER A 35 -13.72 22.70 -40.55
N GLY A 36 -14.03 23.26 -39.38
CA GLY A 36 -15.35 23.85 -39.10
C GLY A 36 -16.00 23.45 -37.78
N ALA A 37 -15.51 22.42 -37.08
CA ALA A 37 -15.99 22.12 -35.73
C ALA A 37 -15.23 22.96 -34.70
N ARG A 38 -15.93 23.82 -33.95
CA ARG A 38 -15.47 24.28 -32.62
C ARG A 38 -15.55 23.10 -31.64
N GLY A 39 -14.79 22.05 -31.93
CA GLY A 39 -14.63 20.89 -31.07
C GLY A 39 -13.47 21.13 -30.13
N THR A 40 -13.70 20.94 -28.83
CA THR A 40 -12.63 20.83 -27.85
C THR A 40 -11.68 19.73 -28.33
N ALA A 41 -10.43 20.07 -28.63
CA ALA A 41 -9.45 19.08 -29.06
C ALA A 41 -9.30 18.02 -27.95
N VAL A 42 -9.74 16.79 -28.22
CA VAL A 42 -9.55 15.67 -27.30
C VAL A 42 -8.12 15.15 -27.50
N VAL A 43 -7.25 15.45 -26.55
CA VAL A 43 -5.89 14.90 -26.53
C VAL A 43 -5.97 13.50 -25.92
N THR A 44 -5.80 12.47 -26.74
CA THR A 44 -5.70 11.09 -26.25
C THR A 44 -4.25 10.78 -25.92
N GLN A 45 -3.93 10.69 -24.62
CA GLN A 45 -2.66 10.14 -24.14
C GLN A 45 -2.85 8.68 -23.73
N LEU A 46 -1.96 7.81 -24.20
CA LEU A 46 -1.93 6.39 -23.84
C LEU A 46 -1.00 6.19 -22.64
N PHE A 47 -1.47 5.42 -21.65
CA PHE A 47 -0.71 5.01 -20.47
C PHE A 47 -0.83 3.49 -20.30
N ASP A 48 0.18 2.85 -19.73
CA ASP A 48 0.15 1.42 -19.40
C ASP A 48 -0.81 1.11 -18.24
N ALA A 49 -0.98 2.08 -17.32
CA ALA A 49 -1.93 1.99 -16.23
C ALA A 49 -2.55 3.36 -15.89
N VAL A 50 -3.79 3.33 -15.42
CA VAL A 50 -4.49 4.49 -14.84
C VAL A 50 -4.84 4.15 -13.40
N VAL A 51 -4.41 4.98 -12.46
CA VAL A 51 -4.74 4.90 -11.04
C VAL A 51 -5.71 6.01 -10.71
N VAL A 52 -6.85 5.65 -10.13
CA VAL A 52 -7.90 6.61 -9.72
C VAL A 52 -7.88 6.73 -8.20
N GLY A 53 -7.60 7.94 -7.72
CA GLY A 53 -7.52 8.30 -6.30
C GLY A 53 -6.09 8.65 -5.85
N GLY A 54 -5.89 9.88 -5.39
CA GLY A 54 -4.64 10.44 -4.87
C GLY A 54 -4.41 10.19 -3.38
N GLY A 55 -5.02 9.15 -2.81
CA GLY A 55 -4.75 8.71 -1.44
C GLY A 55 -3.47 7.89 -1.31
N ILE A 56 -3.13 7.44 -0.10
CA ILE A 56 -1.89 6.69 0.17
C ILE A 56 -1.80 5.40 -0.65
N ALA A 57 -2.92 4.68 -0.82
CA ALA A 57 -2.95 3.45 -1.61
C ALA A 57 -2.69 3.73 -3.10
N GLY A 58 -3.39 4.71 -3.69
CA GLY A 58 -3.24 5.05 -5.11
C GLY A 58 -1.86 5.64 -5.44
N THR A 59 -1.36 6.54 -4.61
CA THR A 59 -0.01 7.10 -4.77
C THR A 59 1.07 6.04 -4.61
N ALA A 60 0.95 5.12 -3.64
CA ALA A 60 1.86 3.99 -3.51
C ALA A 60 1.81 3.06 -4.73
N SER A 61 0.62 2.71 -5.22
CA SER A 61 0.46 1.91 -6.44
C SER A 61 1.12 2.59 -7.64
N ALA A 62 0.87 3.88 -7.86
CA ALA A 62 1.47 4.64 -8.95
C ALA A 62 3.01 4.68 -8.84
N TYR A 63 3.54 4.89 -7.64
CA TYR A 63 4.98 4.87 -7.37
C TYR A 63 5.63 3.53 -7.74
N TYR A 64 5.08 2.41 -7.27
CA TYR A 64 5.65 1.09 -7.56
C TYR A 64 5.45 0.67 -9.01
N LEU A 65 4.32 0.99 -9.65
CA LEU A 65 4.13 0.76 -11.09
C LEU A 65 5.16 1.55 -11.91
N ARG A 66 5.43 2.81 -11.53
CA ARG A 66 6.43 3.63 -12.20
C ARG A 66 7.85 3.08 -12.03
N ARG A 67 8.19 2.54 -10.85
CA ARG A 67 9.46 1.83 -10.61
C ARG A 67 9.64 0.58 -11.46
N GLN A 68 8.54 -0.05 -11.91
CA GLN A 68 8.58 -1.17 -12.85
C GLN A 68 8.66 -0.71 -14.32
N GLY A 69 8.85 0.59 -14.58
CA GLY A 69 9.02 1.13 -15.93
C GLY A 69 7.74 1.46 -16.68
N LEU A 70 6.56 1.28 -16.05
CA LEU A 70 5.27 1.56 -16.68
C LEU A 70 5.00 3.07 -16.73
N SER A 71 4.35 3.53 -17.80
CA SER A 71 3.72 4.85 -17.87
C SER A 71 2.39 4.82 -17.10
N VAL A 72 2.22 5.73 -16.14
CA VAL A 72 1.07 5.73 -15.24
C VAL A 72 0.43 7.11 -15.23
N ALA A 73 -0.88 7.16 -15.45
CA ALA A 73 -1.70 8.32 -15.11
C ALA A 73 -2.28 8.15 -13.71
N LEU A 74 -2.05 9.12 -12.82
CA LEU A 74 -2.73 9.20 -11.52
C LEU A 74 -3.75 10.32 -11.59
N ILE A 75 -5.01 10.01 -11.32
CA ILE A 75 -6.12 10.97 -11.40
C ILE A 75 -6.71 11.14 -10.00
N GLU A 76 -6.82 12.38 -9.54
CA GLU A 76 -7.45 12.76 -8.28
C GLU A 76 -8.45 13.88 -8.56
N GLN A 77 -9.63 13.80 -7.94
CA GLN A 77 -10.70 14.78 -8.13
C GLN A 77 -10.47 16.09 -7.37
N HIS A 78 -9.68 16.05 -6.30
CA HIS A 78 -9.34 17.21 -5.46
C HIS A 78 -7.81 17.41 -5.43
N ALA A 79 -7.23 17.44 -4.24
CA ALA A 79 -5.78 17.47 -4.03
C ALA A 79 -5.27 16.10 -3.55
N PRO A 80 -3.98 15.78 -3.71
CA PRO A 80 -3.38 14.62 -3.08
C PRO A 80 -3.70 14.55 -1.59
N ALA A 81 -3.99 13.34 -1.10
CA ALA A 81 -4.39 13.06 0.27
C ALA A 81 -5.67 13.80 0.76
N TRP A 82 -6.48 14.40 -0.12
CA TRP A 82 -7.70 15.14 0.27
C TRP A 82 -8.72 14.29 1.04
N GLY A 83 -8.70 12.96 0.91
CA GLY A 83 -9.63 12.03 1.57
C GLY A 83 -9.18 11.54 2.96
N ALA A 84 -9.45 10.27 3.25
CA ALA A 84 -9.12 9.64 4.55
C ALA A 84 -7.61 9.67 4.85
N SER A 85 -6.76 9.55 3.84
CA SER A 85 -5.29 9.50 4.03
C SER A 85 -4.73 10.77 4.65
N GLY A 86 -5.21 11.97 4.28
CA GLY A 86 -4.72 13.23 4.85
C GLY A 86 -5.35 13.60 6.19
N ARG A 87 -6.44 12.94 6.60
CA ARG A 87 -7.09 13.12 7.91
C ARG A 87 -6.70 12.05 8.93
N ASN A 88 -5.98 11.01 8.49
CA ASN A 88 -5.45 10.00 9.37
C ASN A 88 -4.30 10.61 10.21
N PRO A 89 -4.28 10.44 11.55
CA PRO A 89 -3.19 10.93 12.40
C PRO A 89 -1.82 10.27 12.13
N GLY A 90 -1.74 9.25 11.26
CA GLY A 90 -0.47 8.71 10.76
C GLY A 90 0.19 7.68 11.67
N PHE A 91 -0.53 7.12 12.63
CA PHE A 91 0.01 6.14 13.57
C PHE A 91 0.10 4.72 12.98
N LEU A 92 1.25 4.08 13.18
CA LEU A 92 1.44 2.64 12.98
C LEU A 92 1.30 1.92 14.33
N TRP A 93 0.07 1.55 14.69
CA TRP A 93 -0.26 0.92 15.98
C TRP A 93 0.16 -0.55 16.03
N LEU A 94 1.02 -0.88 17.01
CA LEU A 94 1.41 -2.25 17.34
C LEU A 94 0.82 -2.67 18.69
N GLN A 95 0.85 -1.76 19.66
CA GLN A 95 0.47 -1.96 21.06
C GLN A 95 -0.98 -2.41 21.30
N THR A 96 -1.90 -2.20 20.37
CA THR A 96 -3.32 -2.65 20.50
C THR A 96 -3.66 -3.81 19.57
N LYS A 97 -2.69 -4.35 18.81
CA LYS A 97 -2.92 -5.47 17.90
C LYS A 97 -2.79 -6.80 18.65
N ALA A 98 -3.74 -7.70 18.42
CA ALA A 98 -3.61 -9.09 18.83
C ALA A 98 -2.45 -9.76 18.08
N ALA A 99 -1.78 -10.71 18.72
CA ALA A 99 -0.79 -11.56 18.05
C ALA A 99 -1.38 -12.36 16.87
N GLY A 100 -0.49 -12.93 16.07
CA GLY A 100 -0.83 -13.62 14.81
C GLY A 100 -0.89 -12.66 13.62
N THR A 101 -1.72 -12.99 12.63
CA THR A 101 -1.71 -12.35 11.31
C THR A 101 -1.84 -10.83 11.37
N ALA A 102 -2.68 -10.28 12.25
CA ALA A 102 -2.83 -8.82 12.39
C ALA A 102 -1.53 -8.14 12.84
N MET A 103 -0.79 -8.76 13.75
CA MET A 103 0.52 -8.28 14.18
C MET A 103 1.57 -8.44 13.08
N GLU A 104 1.59 -9.58 12.39
CA GLU A 104 2.52 -9.86 11.29
C GLU A 104 2.43 -8.78 10.19
N PHE A 105 1.21 -8.44 9.75
CA PHE A 105 0.98 -7.36 8.80
C PHE A 105 1.41 -6.00 9.34
N SER A 106 1.16 -5.72 10.63
CA SER A 106 1.51 -4.44 11.23
C SER A 106 3.04 -4.26 11.34
N LEU A 107 3.76 -5.33 11.70
CA LEU A 107 5.23 -5.36 11.72
C LEU A 107 5.82 -5.27 10.31
N ALA A 108 5.23 -5.95 9.32
CA ALA A 108 5.64 -5.83 7.93
C ALA A 108 5.43 -4.40 7.40
N GLY A 109 4.27 -3.80 7.69
CA GLY A 109 3.98 -2.40 7.36
C GLY A 109 4.95 -1.42 8.03
N ARG A 110 5.34 -1.67 9.28
CA ARG A 110 6.34 -0.87 9.97
C ARG A 110 7.71 -0.93 9.27
N ARG A 111 8.22 -2.12 9.00
CA ARG A 111 9.49 -2.31 8.26
C ARG A 111 9.45 -1.66 6.88
N PHE A 112 8.30 -1.75 6.21
CA PHE A 112 8.08 -1.13 4.91
C PHE A 112 8.19 0.40 4.96
N VAL A 113 7.53 1.04 5.93
CA VAL A 113 7.62 2.51 6.09
C VAL A 113 9.02 2.96 6.53
N GLU A 114 9.70 2.18 7.37
CA GLU A 114 11.10 2.45 7.74
C GLU A 114 12.04 2.41 6.53
N ALA A 115 11.90 1.42 5.65
CA ALA A 115 12.67 1.38 4.41
C ALA A 115 12.36 2.58 3.51
N LEU A 116 11.07 2.94 3.38
CA LEU A 116 10.64 4.06 2.57
C LEU A 116 11.16 5.41 3.07
N ALA A 117 11.34 5.57 4.39
CA ALA A 117 11.96 6.76 4.98
C ALA A 117 13.42 6.97 4.55
N GLY A 118 14.11 5.91 4.12
CA GLY A 118 15.44 6.01 3.51
C GLY A 118 15.43 6.25 2.00
N GLU A 119 14.30 6.05 1.33
CA GLU A 119 14.16 6.16 -0.13
C GLU A 119 13.51 7.46 -0.60
N LEU A 120 12.60 8.02 0.20
CA LEU A 120 11.84 9.21 -0.13
C LEU A 120 12.38 10.46 0.59
N PRO A 121 12.06 11.67 0.08
CA PRO A 121 12.23 12.89 0.86
C PRO A 121 11.53 12.79 2.21
N ASP A 122 12.02 13.51 3.22
CA ASP A 122 11.43 13.50 4.56
C ASP A 122 9.93 13.82 4.51
N PHE A 123 9.13 12.88 5.01
CA PHE A 123 7.68 12.97 5.13
C PHE A 123 7.22 12.95 6.60
N GLY A 124 8.12 13.23 7.54
CA GLY A 124 7.81 13.38 8.96
C GLY A 124 7.64 12.06 9.72
N PHE A 125 8.13 10.94 9.17
CA PHE A 125 8.06 9.65 9.86
C PHE A 125 8.95 9.63 11.11
N ARG A 126 8.38 9.14 12.23
CA ARG A 126 9.08 9.01 13.51
C ARG A 126 8.89 7.61 14.07
N ALA A 127 10.00 6.91 14.26
CA ALA A 127 10.06 5.59 14.89
C ALA A 127 9.91 5.65 16.43
N CYS A 128 8.97 6.45 16.95
CA CYS A 128 8.91 6.82 18.36
C CYS A 128 8.14 5.84 19.28
N GLY A 129 7.54 4.78 18.72
CA GLY A 129 6.72 3.83 19.48
C GLY A 129 5.42 4.46 20.02
N GLY A 130 4.80 3.81 20.99
CA GLY A 130 3.58 4.29 21.64
C GLY A 130 3.45 3.74 23.06
N LEU A 131 2.81 4.52 23.93
CA LEU A 131 2.60 4.19 25.34
C LEU A 131 1.10 4.12 25.62
N ILE A 132 0.66 3.05 26.29
CA ILE A 132 -0.69 2.91 26.84
C ILE A 132 -0.55 2.89 28.36
N ILE A 133 -1.31 3.76 29.03
CA ILE A 133 -1.31 3.89 30.48
C ILE A 133 -2.63 3.33 31.01
N TYR A 134 -2.54 2.34 31.89
CA TYR A 134 -3.66 1.84 32.68
C TYR A 134 -3.62 2.53 34.03
N ARG A 135 -4.70 3.23 34.40
CA ARG A 135 -4.77 3.99 35.67
C ARG A 135 -5.40 3.20 36.82
N ASP A 136 -5.99 2.06 36.52
CA ASP A 136 -6.73 1.24 37.46
C ASP A 136 -6.09 -0.15 37.50
N GLU A 137 -5.77 -0.60 38.71
CA GLU A 137 -5.14 -1.90 38.98
C GLU A 137 -6.04 -3.06 38.53
N ALA A 138 -7.36 -2.82 38.39
CA ALA A 138 -8.30 -3.80 37.83
C ALA A 138 -7.89 -4.30 36.43
N PHE A 139 -7.10 -3.54 35.66
CA PHE A 139 -6.63 -3.94 34.34
C PHE A 139 -5.22 -4.56 34.34
N ALA A 140 -4.56 -4.69 35.49
CA ALA A 140 -3.16 -5.06 35.55
C ALA A 140 -2.88 -6.46 34.97
N GLU A 141 -3.77 -7.42 35.21
CA GLU A 141 -3.66 -8.77 34.63
C GLU A 141 -3.80 -8.73 33.10
N ALA A 142 -4.84 -8.06 32.59
CA ALA A 142 -5.06 -7.91 31.15
C ALA A 142 -3.90 -7.17 30.46
N ALA A 143 -3.35 -6.14 31.10
CA ALA A 143 -2.20 -5.40 30.61
C ALA A 143 -0.95 -6.30 30.53
N ARG A 144 -0.66 -7.07 31.58
CA ARG A 144 0.46 -8.04 31.60
C ARG A 144 0.30 -9.11 30.52
N ALA A 145 -0.91 -9.66 30.36
CA ALA A 145 -1.21 -10.61 29.30
C ALA A 145 -1.00 -10.00 27.91
N PHE A 146 -1.47 -8.78 27.66
CA PHE A 146 -1.26 -8.09 26.40
C PHE A 146 0.22 -7.83 26.09
N VAL A 147 1.01 -7.41 27.09
CA VAL A 147 2.46 -7.20 26.94
C VAL A 147 3.16 -8.52 26.59
N ALA A 148 2.87 -9.60 27.32
CA ALA A 148 3.46 -10.91 27.06
C ALA A 148 3.14 -11.43 25.64
N ASP A 149 1.89 -11.29 25.20
CA ASP A 149 1.43 -11.65 23.85
C ASP A 149 2.22 -10.91 22.75
N ARG A 150 2.46 -9.61 22.91
CA ARG A 150 3.22 -8.79 21.94
C ARG A 150 4.71 -9.08 21.96
N ALA A 151 5.29 -9.33 23.13
CA ALA A 151 6.68 -9.72 23.26
C ALA A 151 6.97 -11.03 22.52
N GLN A 152 6.07 -12.01 22.65
CA GLN A 152 6.15 -13.26 21.90
C GLN A 152 5.99 -13.06 20.39
N ALA A 153 5.16 -12.10 19.98
CA ALA A 153 4.98 -11.72 18.57
C ALA A 153 6.13 -10.88 17.99
N GLY A 154 7.22 -10.65 18.74
CA GLY A 154 8.41 -9.94 18.26
C GLY A 154 8.33 -8.41 18.36
N CYS A 155 7.33 -7.87 19.06
CA CYS A 155 7.35 -6.46 19.45
C CYS A 155 8.33 -6.27 20.61
N ARG A 156 9.19 -5.26 20.53
CA ARG A 156 10.10 -4.84 21.60
C ARG A 156 9.65 -3.51 22.17
#